data_AF-A0A956R5R4-F1
#
_entry.id   AF-A0A956R5R4-F1
#
_cell.length_a   1.000
_cell.length_b   1.000
_cell.length_c   1.000
_cell.angle_alpha   90.00
_cell.angle_beta   90.00
_cell.angle_gamma   90.00
#
_symmetry.space_group_name_H-M   'P 1'
#
loop_
_entity.id
_entity.type
_entity.pdbx_description
1 polymer ?
#
loop_
_entity_poly.entity_id
_entity_poly.type
_entity_poly.pdbx_seq_one_letter_code
_entity_poly.pdbx_strand_id
1 'polypeptide(L)'
;MLGLLVTGCAESDEADPASRVEGLVDRQVDELHQQSAVLCDCWSDFGFESRSGCEGEVLAIGPAQVRCLKDAFTQDPEVSLDYLECIVPLEQEYTACIDQRLECSDSSASDACIEDYSVGLDACIGLPSAITRDLDACFE
;
A
#
# COMPACT_ATOMS: atom_id res chain seq x y z
N MET A 1 56.51 -3.26 -17.39
CA MET A 1 55.31 -2.48 -17.78
C MET A 1 54.12 -3.42 -17.71
N LEU A 2 53.42 -3.40 -16.58
CA LEU A 2 52.17 -4.13 -16.35
C LEU A 2 51.11 -3.07 -16.16
N GLY A 3 50.24 -2.93 -17.15
CA GLY A 3 49.09 -2.04 -17.13
C GLY A 3 47.90 -2.78 -17.71
N LEU A 4 47.28 -3.66 -16.91
CA LEU A 4 45.93 -4.13 -17.18
C LEU A 4 44.96 -3.12 -16.58
N LEU A 5 44.34 -2.32 -17.45
CA LEU A 5 43.10 -1.61 -17.16
C LEU A 5 41.99 -2.66 -17.13
N VAL A 6 41.53 -3.03 -15.94
CA VAL A 6 40.28 -3.76 -15.78
C VAL A 6 39.16 -2.73 -15.88
N THR A 7 38.47 -2.78 -17.02
CA THR A 7 37.23 -2.07 -17.33
C THR A 7 36.22 -2.31 -16.20
N GLY A 8 35.69 -1.23 -15.64
CA GLY A 8 34.70 -1.28 -14.57
C GLY A 8 33.39 -1.89 -15.04
N CYS A 9 32.89 -2.87 -14.29
CA CYS A 9 31.48 -3.20 -14.25
C CYS A 9 30.81 -2.20 -13.31
N ALA A 10 30.34 -1.08 -13.85
CA ALA A 10 29.22 -0.39 -13.23
C ALA A 10 27.97 -1.10 -13.76
N GLU A 11 27.63 -2.22 -13.13
CA GLU A 11 26.27 -2.76 -13.25
C GLU A 11 25.40 -1.74 -12.53
N SER A 12 24.77 -0.87 -13.31
CA SER A 12 23.69 -0.03 -12.80
C SER A 12 22.61 -0.99 -12.31
N ASP A 13 22.52 -1.08 -10.99
CA ASP A 13 21.53 -1.82 -10.19
C ASP A 13 20.13 -1.19 -10.40
N GLU A 14 19.68 -1.08 -11.66
CA GLU A 14 18.29 -0.73 -11.94
C GLU A 14 17.48 -1.99 -11.69
N ALA A 15 16.95 -2.09 -10.47
CA ALA A 15 16.07 -3.17 -10.06
C ALA A 15 15.01 -3.42 -11.13
N ASP A 16 14.89 -4.67 -11.55
CA ASP A 16 13.86 -5.16 -12.49
C ASP A 16 12.48 -4.58 -12.13
N PRO A 17 11.70 -4.05 -13.10
CA PRO A 17 10.42 -3.43 -12.82
C PRO A 17 9.47 -4.29 -11.99
N ALA A 18 9.43 -5.60 -12.21
CA ALA A 18 8.59 -6.50 -11.41
C ALA A 18 9.06 -6.57 -9.95
N SER A 19 10.37 -6.64 -9.69
CA SER A 19 10.93 -6.56 -8.33
C SER A 19 10.60 -5.24 -7.63
N ARG A 20 10.63 -4.12 -8.38
CA ARG A 20 10.21 -2.82 -7.84
C ARG A 20 8.72 -2.78 -7.49
N VAL A 21 7.87 -3.35 -8.35
CA VAL A 21 6.43 -3.51 -8.07
C VAL A 21 6.22 -4.33 -6.81
N GLU A 22 6.84 -5.50 -6.69
CA GLU A 22 6.71 -6.34 -5.49
C GLU A 22 7.11 -5.59 -4.22
N GLY A 23 8.21 -4.83 -4.26
CA GLY A 23 8.67 -4.01 -3.14
C GLY A 23 7.77 -2.80 -2.84
N LEU A 24 6.96 -2.33 -3.77
CA LEU A 24 5.93 -1.32 -3.52
C LEU A 24 4.63 -1.94 -2.99
N VAL A 25 4.25 -3.13 -3.46
CA VAL A 25 3.14 -3.90 -2.89
C VAL A 25 3.42 -4.25 -1.44
N ASP A 26 4.64 -4.69 -1.11
CA ASP A 26 5.03 -4.95 0.29
C ASP A 26 4.87 -3.68 1.14
N ARG A 27 5.33 -2.52 0.63
CA ARG A 27 5.16 -1.24 1.33
C ARG A 27 3.70 -0.83 1.48
N GLN A 28 2.87 -1.07 0.46
CA GLN A 28 1.45 -0.78 0.52
C GLN A 28 0.76 -1.66 1.58
N VAL A 29 1.08 -2.95 1.61
CA VAL A 29 0.52 -3.88 2.60
C VAL A 29 0.95 -3.50 4.02
N ASP A 30 2.22 -3.14 4.23
CA ASP A 30 2.71 -2.65 5.52
C ASP A 30 1.94 -1.39 5.95
N GLU A 31 1.66 -0.48 5.02
CA GLU A 31 0.89 0.74 5.29
C GLU A 31 -0.56 0.43 5.65
N LEU A 32 -1.23 -0.47 4.92
CA LEU A 32 -2.60 -0.89 5.23
C LEU A 32 -2.70 -1.62 6.57
N HIS A 33 -1.67 -2.39 6.96
CA HIS A 33 -1.58 -2.99 8.29
C HIS A 33 -1.37 -1.92 9.38
N GLN A 34 -0.56 -0.89 9.11
CA GLN A 34 -0.39 0.23 10.03
C GLN A 34 -1.70 1.01 10.19
N GLN A 35 -2.40 1.26 9.09
CA GLN A 35 -3.71 1.90 9.09
C GLN A 35 -4.74 1.10 9.89
N SER A 36 -4.76 -0.23 9.73
CA SER A 36 -5.57 -1.13 10.54
C SER A 36 -5.27 -0.95 12.03
N ALA A 37 -3.98 -0.95 12.41
CA ALA A 37 -3.57 -0.78 13.79
C ALA A 37 -4.03 0.56 14.38
N VAL A 38 -3.92 1.66 13.62
CA VAL A 38 -4.39 3.00 14.04
C VAL A 38 -5.91 3.01 14.23
N LEU A 39 -6.68 2.53 13.26
CA LEU A 39 -8.14 2.46 13.37
C LEU A 39 -8.57 1.59 14.57
N CYS A 40 -7.85 0.49 14.79
CA CYS A 40 -8.11 -0.44 15.87
C CYS A 40 -7.66 0.05 17.26
N ASP A 41 -7.12 1.26 17.40
CA ASP A 41 -7.03 1.93 18.71
C ASP A 41 -8.43 2.16 19.30
N CYS A 42 -9.43 2.37 18.43
CA CYS A 42 -10.84 2.55 18.78
C CYS A 42 -11.66 1.25 18.70
N TRP A 43 -11.02 0.07 18.78
CA TRP A 43 -11.65 -1.24 18.58
C TRP A 43 -12.97 -1.44 19.35
N SER A 44 -13.09 -0.91 20.58
CA SER A 44 -14.28 -1.08 21.41
C SER A 44 -15.47 -0.30 20.86
N ASP A 45 -15.23 0.87 20.28
CA ASP A 45 -16.26 1.72 19.70
C ASP A 45 -16.76 1.17 18.36
N PHE A 46 -15.92 0.37 17.69
CA PHE A 46 -16.32 -0.45 16.54
C PHE A 46 -16.95 -1.80 16.91
N GLY A 47 -17.11 -2.08 18.21
CA GLY A 47 -17.82 -3.27 18.70
C GLY A 47 -17.01 -4.57 18.67
N PHE A 48 -15.69 -4.49 18.48
CA PHE A 48 -14.81 -5.65 18.62
C PHE A 48 -14.64 -6.03 20.10
N GLU A 49 -14.33 -7.29 20.37
CA GLU A 49 -14.02 -7.77 21.73
C GLU A 49 -12.61 -7.39 22.19
N SER A 50 -11.69 -7.18 21.24
CA SER A 50 -10.30 -6.82 21.50
C SER A 50 -9.68 -6.12 20.30
N ARG A 51 -8.61 -5.36 20.54
CA ARG A 51 -7.76 -4.78 19.48
C ARG A 51 -7.29 -5.80 18.46
N SER A 52 -6.76 -6.94 18.93
CA SER A 52 -6.29 -8.01 18.03
C SER A 52 -7.42 -8.63 17.19
N GLY A 53 -8.65 -8.63 17.71
CA GLY A 53 -9.82 -9.04 16.94
C GLY A 53 -10.16 -8.03 15.85
N CYS A 54 -10.01 -6.73 16.13
CA CYS A 54 -10.17 -5.68 15.14
C CYS A 54 -9.10 -5.76 14.05
N GLU A 55 -7.82 -5.86 14.40
CA GLU A 55 -6.70 -5.93 13.43
C GLU A 55 -6.75 -7.20 12.56
N GLY A 56 -7.37 -8.27 13.07
CA GLY A 56 -7.57 -9.51 12.32
C GLY A 56 -8.70 -9.46 11.28
N GLU A 57 -9.53 -8.41 11.30
CA GLU A 57 -10.71 -8.26 10.44
C GLU A 57 -10.62 -6.99 9.57
N VAL A 58 -10.24 -5.86 10.16
CA VAL A 58 -10.13 -4.56 9.48
C VAL A 58 -8.86 -4.53 8.66
N LEU A 59 -8.98 -4.38 7.33
CA LEU A 59 -7.85 -4.30 6.39
C LEU A 59 -6.85 -5.45 6.54
N ALA A 60 -7.33 -6.63 6.95
CA ALA A 60 -6.49 -7.80 7.15
C ALA A 60 -6.06 -8.40 5.81
N ILE A 61 -4.79 -8.22 5.44
CA ILE A 61 -4.19 -8.80 4.23
C ILE A 61 -3.27 -9.95 4.64
N GLY A 62 -3.68 -11.18 4.34
CA GLY A 62 -2.91 -12.37 4.65
C GLY A 62 -1.85 -12.71 3.60
N PRO A 63 -0.92 -13.64 3.87
CA PRO A 63 0.17 -13.98 2.96
C PRO A 63 -0.28 -14.53 1.59
N ALA A 64 -1.47 -15.16 1.51
CA ALA A 64 -2.01 -15.62 0.25
C ALA A 64 -2.49 -14.44 -0.62
N GLN A 65 -3.17 -13.47 0.00
CA GLN A 65 -3.59 -12.23 -0.64
C GLN A 65 -2.39 -11.42 -1.11
N VAL A 66 -1.34 -11.25 -0.29
CA VAL A 66 -0.12 -10.53 -0.69
C VAL A 66 0.50 -11.14 -1.96
N ARG A 67 0.60 -12.47 -2.03
CA ARG A 67 1.10 -13.13 -3.25
C ARG A 67 0.20 -12.87 -4.46
N CYS A 68 -1.12 -12.94 -4.28
CA CYS A 68 -2.07 -12.64 -5.34
C CYS A 68 -1.96 -11.19 -5.84
N LEU A 69 -1.83 -10.21 -4.93
CA LEU A 69 -1.63 -8.79 -5.28
C LEU A 69 -0.36 -8.60 -6.10
N LYS A 70 0.75 -9.23 -5.70
CA LYS A 70 2.01 -9.20 -6.44
C LYS A 70 1.86 -9.79 -7.85
N ASP A 71 1.21 -10.95 -7.97
CA ASP A 71 0.95 -11.57 -9.27
C ASP A 71 0.07 -10.66 -10.15
N ALA A 72 -0.92 -9.96 -9.57
CA ALA A 72 -1.80 -9.06 -10.29
C ALA A 72 -1.06 -7.83 -10.84
N PHE A 73 -0.30 -7.12 -10.00
CA PHE A 73 0.43 -5.92 -10.41
C PHE A 73 1.62 -6.22 -11.35
N THR A 74 2.26 -7.38 -11.23
CA THR A 74 3.38 -7.74 -12.10
C THR A 74 2.98 -8.07 -13.54
N GLN A 75 1.68 -8.15 -13.86
CA GLN A 75 1.19 -8.32 -15.24
C GLN A 75 1.52 -7.14 -16.15
N ASP A 76 1.50 -5.92 -15.61
CA ASP A 76 1.92 -4.70 -16.30
C ASP A 76 2.74 -3.84 -15.33
N PRO A 77 4.06 -4.13 -15.20
CA PRO A 77 4.88 -3.47 -14.21
C PRO A 77 5.00 -1.96 -14.43
N GLU A 78 4.99 -1.47 -15.67
CA GLU A 78 5.14 -0.03 -15.94
C GLU A 78 3.96 0.76 -15.39
N VAL A 79 2.73 0.36 -15.75
CA VAL A 79 1.52 1.03 -15.27
C VAL A 79 1.32 0.83 -13.76
N SER A 80 1.67 -0.36 -13.26
CA SER A 80 1.58 -0.66 -11.83
C SER A 80 2.57 0.14 -10.99
N LEU A 81 3.78 0.42 -11.50
CA LEU A 81 4.71 1.33 -10.84
C LEU A 81 4.13 2.73 -10.77
N ASP A 82 3.63 3.29 -11.87
CA ASP A 82 3.04 4.63 -11.87
C ASP A 82 1.86 4.75 -10.88
N TYR A 83 1.04 3.71 -10.78
CA TYR A 83 -0.04 3.63 -9.79
C TYR A 83 0.49 3.55 -8.36
N LEU A 84 1.36 2.59 -8.08
CA LEU A 84 1.84 2.32 -6.72
C LEU A 84 2.71 3.45 -6.17
N GLU A 85 3.52 4.08 -7.02
CA GLU A 85 4.32 5.26 -6.66
C GLU A 85 3.45 6.49 -6.37
N CYS A 86 2.21 6.53 -6.88
CA CYS A 86 1.24 7.55 -6.53
C CYS A 86 0.48 7.22 -5.24
N ILE A 87 -0.02 5.99 -5.10
CA ILE A 87 -0.93 5.63 -4.00
C ILE A 87 -0.21 5.41 -2.66
N VAL A 88 0.98 4.81 -2.66
CA VAL A 88 1.67 4.45 -1.41
C VAL A 88 2.01 5.68 -0.56
N PRO A 89 2.58 6.78 -1.11
CA PRO A 89 2.80 8.00 -0.34
C PRO A 89 1.49 8.64 0.15
N LEU A 90 0.43 8.54 -0.64
CA LEU A 90 -0.88 9.08 -0.29
C LEU A 90 -1.51 8.32 0.89
N GLU A 91 -1.41 6.99 0.88
CA GLU A 91 -1.84 6.14 2.02
C GLU A 91 -1.03 6.45 3.28
N GLN A 92 0.29 6.66 3.16
CA GLN A 92 1.14 7.09 4.27
C GLN A 92 0.69 8.42 4.88
N GLU A 93 0.42 9.42 4.03
CA GLU A 93 -0.09 10.72 4.48
C GLU A 93 -1.46 10.58 5.14
N TYR A 94 -2.33 9.73 4.58
CA TYR A 94 -3.65 9.46 5.14
C TYR A 94 -3.56 8.79 6.51
N THR A 95 -2.79 7.72 6.66
CA THR A 95 -2.58 7.06 7.95
C THR A 95 -2.00 8.02 8.98
N ALA A 96 -1.00 8.83 8.62
CA ALA A 96 -0.45 9.83 9.52
C ALA A 96 -1.47 10.91 9.92
N CYS A 97 -2.39 11.28 9.01
CA CYS A 97 -3.48 12.20 9.31
C CYS A 97 -4.51 11.57 10.25
N ILE A 98 -4.92 10.33 10.00
CA ILE A 98 -5.84 9.58 10.86
C ILE A 98 -5.23 9.42 12.25
N ASP A 99 -3.97 8.96 12.37
CA ASP A 99 -3.30 8.79 13.66
C ASP A 99 -3.30 10.06 14.52
N GLN A 100 -3.16 11.24 13.88
CA GLN A 100 -3.18 12.52 14.58
C GLN A 100 -4.58 13.03 14.95
N ARG A 101 -5.62 12.60 14.22
CA ARG A 101 -6.96 13.18 14.29
C ARG A 101 -8.03 12.21 14.76
N LEU A 102 -7.72 10.93 14.87
CA LEU A 102 -8.69 9.91 15.24
C LEU A 102 -9.14 10.14 16.68
N GLU A 103 -10.42 10.48 16.82
CA GLU A 103 -11.10 10.55 18.10
C GLU A 103 -12.19 9.47 18.10
N CYS A 104 -12.08 8.46 18.97
CA CYS A 104 -13.00 7.32 18.94
C CYS A 104 -14.48 7.71 19.18
N SER A 105 -14.71 8.80 19.90
CA SER A 105 -16.05 9.36 20.14
C SER A 105 -16.57 10.28 19.05
N ASP A 106 -15.72 10.71 18.11
CA ASP A 106 -16.07 11.63 17.02
C ASP A 106 -15.32 11.28 15.73
N SER A 107 -15.94 10.43 14.92
CA SER A 107 -15.37 10.05 13.62
C SER A 107 -15.26 11.21 12.62
N SER A 108 -15.96 12.33 12.85
CA SER A 108 -15.87 13.49 11.95
C SER A 108 -14.53 14.23 12.07
N ALA A 109 -13.78 14.00 13.15
CA ALA A 109 -12.44 14.56 13.34
C ALA A 109 -11.47 14.14 12.21
N SER A 110 -11.70 12.98 11.59
CA SER A 110 -10.95 12.46 10.46
C SER A 110 -11.51 12.81 9.07
N ASP A 111 -12.65 13.50 8.96
CA ASP A 111 -13.29 13.76 7.66
C ASP A 111 -12.38 14.50 6.68
N ALA A 112 -11.59 15.46 7.20
CA ALA A 112 -10.59 16.18 6.40
C ALA A 112 -9.50 15.25 5.84
N CYS A 113 -9.09 14.22 6.60
CA CYS A 113 -8.12 13.24 6.11
C CYS A 113 -8.69 12.44 4.93
N ILE A 114 -9.97 12.05 5.02
CA ILE A 114 -10.67 11.30 3.97
C ILE A 114 -10.83 12.16 2.72
N GLU A 115 -11.19 13.44 2.89
CA GLU A 115 -11.32 14.39 1.78
C GLU A 115 -9.98 14.59 1.04
N ASP A 116 -8.90 14.86 1.78
CA ASP A 116 -7.56 15.03 1.21
C ASP A 116 -7.09 13.76 0.49
N TYR A 117 -7.31 12.58 1.09
CA TYR A 117 -7.00 11.29 0.46
C TYR A 117 -7.81 11.09 -0.84
N SER A 118 -9.12 11.36 -0.83
CA SER A 118 -9.95 11.21 -2.02
C SER A 118 -9.49 12.11 -3.17
N VAL A 119 -9.13 13.37 -2.88
CA VAL A 119 -8.61 14.31 -3.87
C VAL A 119 -7.29 13.83 -4.45
N GLY A 120 -6.40 13.29 -3.61
CA GLY A 120 -5.13 12.71 -4.05
C GLY A 120 -5.32 11.47 -4.92
N LEU A 121 -6.25 10.58 -4.54
CA LEU A 121 -6.55 9.35 -5.27
C LEU A 121 -7.09 9.65 -6.67
N ASP A 122 -7.99 10.63 -6.80
CA ASP A 122 -8.53 11.08 -8.09
C ASP A 122 -7.44 11.65 -9.03
N ALA A 123 -6.30 12.07 -8.49
CA ALA A 123 -5.16 12.55 -9.26
C ALA A 123 -4.19 11.43 -9.70
N CYS A 124 -4.30 10.23 -9.13
CA CYS A 124 -3.49 9.09 -9.53
C CYS A 124 -3.93 8.51 -10.89
N ILE A 125 -2.99 7.87 -11.59
CA ILE A 125 -3.33 7.12 -12.81
C ILE A 125 -4.27 5.96 -12.46
N GLY A 126 -5.28 5.69 -13.28
CA GLY A 126 -6.14 4.53 -13.09
C GLY A 126 -5.43 3.23 -13.51
N LEU A 127 -5.69 2.14 -12.79
CA LEU A 127 -5.24 0.82 -13.21
C LEU A 127 -6.01 0.30 -14.45
N PRO A 128 -5.38 -0.50 -15.32
CA PRO A 128 -6.08 -1.21 -16.37
C PRO A 128 -7.12 -2.18 -15.78
N SER A 129 -8.28 -2.28 -16.42
CA SER A 129 -9.39 -3.14 -15.95
C SER A 129 -9.05 -4.62 -15.76
N ALA A 130 -8.00 -5.12 -16.42
CA ALA A 130 -7.50 -6.48 -16.21
C ALA A 130 -6.87 -6.61 -14.81
N ILE A 131 -5.97 -5.69 -14.46
CA ILE A 131 -5.34 -5.65 -13.14
C ILE A 131 -6.39 -5.43 -12.06
N THR A 132 -7.32 -4.48 -12.23
CA THR A 132 -8.40 -4.25 -11.25
C THR A 132 -9.20 -5.51 -10.96
N ARG A 133 -9.60 -6.25 -12.01
CA ARG A 133 -10.34 -7.50 -11.85
C ARG A 133 -9.55 -8.56 -11.09
N ASP A 134 -8.25 -8.67 -11.37
CA ASP A 134 -7.41 -9.66 -10.72
C ASP A 134 -7.12 -9.28 -9.25
N LEU A 135 -7.04 -7.98 -8.94
CA LEU A 135 -6.99 -7.48 -7.57
C LEU A 135 -8.28 -7.81 -6.80
N ASP A 136 -9.46 -7.60 -7.41
CA ASP A 136 -10.75 -7.95 -6.78
C ASP A 136 -10.81 -9.44 -6.43
N ALA A 137 -10.33 -10.30 -7.36
CA ALA A 137 -10.30 -11.75 -7.16
C ALA A 137 -9.35 -12.21 -6.03
N CYS A 138 -8.43 -11.36 -5.56
CA CYS A 138 -7.56 -11.69 -4.44
C CYS A 138 -8.30 -11.75 -3.08
N PHE A 139 -9.53 -11.22 -3.02
CA PHE A 139 -10.32 -11.11 -1.80
C PHE A 139 -11.64 -11.91 -1.82
N GLU A 140 -11.88 -12.68 -2.88
CA GLU A 140 -13.01 -13.63 -3.01
C GLU A 140 -12.69 -15.01 -2.43
#